data_AF-A0A8X8GZZ5-F1
#
_entry.id   AF-A0A8X8GZZ5-F1
#
_cell.length_a   1.000
_cell.length_b   1.000
_cell.length_c   1.000
_cell.angle_alpha   90.00
_cell.angle_beta   90.00
_cell.angle_gamma   90.00
#
_symmetry.space_group_name_H-M   'P 1'
#
loop_
_entity.id
_entity.type
_entity.pdbx_description
1 polymer ?
#
loop_
_entity_poly.entity_id
_entity_poly.type
_entity_poly.pdbx_seq_one_letter_code
_entity_poly.pdbx_strand_id
1 'polypeptide(L)'
;FGGETKNEVEHRIVTTLSNLLESSNGKTFLAVSHGTAIQVFLRKWIGDDMANQYVIGNCCILKFIYTHGKFEFLDMVDPTIDDANK
;
A
#
# COMPACT_ATOMS: atom_id res chain seq x y z
N PHE A 1 3.77 -11.99 -25.46
CA PHE A 1 3.58 -11.03 -24.36
C PHE A 1 2.14 -11.15 -23.84
N GLY A 2 1.91 -11.03 -22.52
CA GLY A 2 0.59 -11.26 -21.89
C GLY A 2 0.57 -11.03 -20.37
N GLY A 3 1.41 -10.12 -19.86
CA GLY A 3 1.44 -9.74 -18.44
C GLY A 3 0.63 -8.48 -18.18
N GLU A 4 0.40 -8.17 -16.90
CA GLU A 4 -0.32 -6.96 -16.47
C GLU A 4 0.56 -5.70 -16.63
N THR A 5 -0.08 -4.61 -17.01
CA THR A 5 0.44 -3.24 -16.95
C THR A 5 0.37 -2.68 -15.53
N LYS A 6 1.11 -1.59 -15.26
CA LYS A 6 1.03 -0.84 -13.98
C LYS A 6 -0.42 -0.47 -13.64
N ASN A 7 -1.19 0.01 -14.63
CA ASN A 7 -2.56 0.47 -14.44
C ASN A 7 -3.52 -0.69 -14.13
N GLU A 8 -3.31 -1.87 -14.73
CA GLU A 8 -4.11 -3.06 -14.44
C GLU A 8 -3.86 -3.54 -13.01
N VAL A 9 -2.60 -3.59 -12.56
CA VAL A 9 -2.25 -3.92 -11.18
C VAL A 9 -2.84 -2.90 -10.20
N GLU A 10 -2.71 -1.60 -10.50
CA GLU A 10 -3.28 -0.52 -9.69
C GLU A 10 -4.79 -0.69 -9.54
N HIS A 11 -5.50 -0.85 -10.65
CA HIS A 11 -6.95 -0.99 -10.64
C HIS A 11 -7.39 -2.22 -9.83
N ARG A 12 -6.72 -3.36 -10.02
CA ARG A 12 -7.02 -4.62 -9.32
C ARG A 12 -6.81 -4.49 -7.81
N ILE A 13 -5.67 -3.95 -7.37
CA ILE A 13 -5.36 -3.86 -5.94
C ILE A 13 -6.24 -2.82 -5.22
N VAL A 14 -6.45 -1.65 -5.83
CA VAL A 14 -7.31 -0.60 -5.24
C VAL A 14 -8.75 -1.11 -5.13
N THR A 15 -9.29 -1.70 -6.18
CA THR A 15 -10.68 -2.21 -6.18
C THR A 15 -10.86 -3.30 -5.12
N THR A 16 -9.91 -4.23 -5.02
CA THR A 16 -9.99 -5.34 -4.05
C THR A 16 -9.96 -4.82 -2.61
N LEU A 17 -9.04 -3.91 -2.28
CA LEU A 17 -8.92 -3.36 -0.94
C LEU A 17 -10.11 -2.45 -0.57
N SER A 18 -10.57 -1.60 -1.50
CA SER A 18 -11.74 -0.75 -1.26
C SER A 18 -12.98 -1.58 -0.98
N ASN A 19 -13.29 -2.59 -1.82
CA ASN A 19 -14.48 -3.43 -1.63
C ASN A 19 -14.46 -4.16 -0.27
N LEU A 20 -13.28 -4.65 0.14
CA LEU A 20 -13.10 -5.31 1.42
C LEU A 20 -13.31 -4.34 2.60
N LEU A 21 -12.83 -3.11 2.49
CA LEU A 21 -12.95 -2.11 3.55
C LEU A 21 -14.35 -1.48 3.63
N GLU A 22 -15.03 -1.25 2.52
CA GLU A 22 -16.44 -0.79 2.51
C GLU A 22 -17.35 -1.80 3.21
N SER A 23 -17.12 -3.09 3.01
CA SER A 23 -17.91 -4.16 3.64
C SER A 23 -17.47 -4.50 5.08
N SER A 24 -16.44 -3.83 5.60
CA SER A 24 -15.79 -4.23 6.85
C SER A 24 -16.43 -3.72 8.14
N ASN A 25 -17.30 -2.70 8.03
CA ASN A 25 -17.90 -2.01 9.17
C ASN A 25 -16.85 -1.49 10.18
N GLY A 26 -15.76 -0.90 9.69
CA GLY A 26 -14.72 -0.25 10.51
C GLY A 26 -13.63 -1.19 11.06
N LYS A 27 -13.52 -2.43 10.54
CA LYS A 27 -12.46 -3.35 10.96
C LYS A 27 -11.12 -3.00 10.31
N THR A 28 -10.04 -3.35 11.00
CA THR A 28 -8.67 -3.28 10.48
C THR A 28 -8.30 -4.60 9.82
N PHE A 29 -7.56 -4.54 8.71
CA PHE A 29 -7.05 -5.73 8.01
C PHE A 29 -5.57 -5.63 7.72
N LEU A 30 -4.94 -6.80 7.63
CA LEU A 30 -3.60 -6.95 7.10
C LEU A 30 -3.69 -7.61 5.71
N ALA A 31 -3.19 -6.91 4.70
CA ALA A 31 -3.04 -7.45 3.36
C ALA A 31 -1.55 -7.70 3.07
N VAL A 32 -1.22 -8.90 2.59
CA VAL A 32 0.16 -9.28 2.23
C VAL A 32 0.25 -9.35 0.71
N SER A 33 1.25 -8.69 0.15
CA SER A 33 1.49 -8.66 -1.29
C SER A 33 2.98 -8.52 -1.62
N HIS A 34 3.30 -8.40 -2.90
CA HIS A 34 4.67 -8.21 -3.37
C HIS A 34 5.02 -6.73 -3.50
N GLY A 35 6.32 -6.41 -3.39
CA GLY A 35 6.84 -5.05 -3.40
C GLY A 35 6.33 -4.20 -4.57
N THR A 36 6.29 -4.74 -5.78
CA THR A 36 5.81 -4.00 -6.96
C THR A 36 4.33 -3.60 -6.82
N ALA A 37 3.46 -4.49 -6.35
CA ALA A 37 2.04 -4.18 -6.18
C ALA A 37 1.81 -3.16 -5.06
N ILE A 38 2.56 -3.30 -3.96
CA ILE A 38 2.55 -2.35 -2.83
C ILE A 38 3.03 -0.97 -3.29
N GLN A 39 4.09 -0.90 -4.10
CA GLN A 39 4.63 0.36 -4.61
C GLN A 39 3.66 1.04 -5.58
N VAL A 40 2.99 0.28 -6.46
CA VAL A 40 1.93 0.82 -7.33
C VAL A 40 0.79 1.40 -6.50
N PHE A 41 0.36 0.69 -5.44
CA PHE A 41 -0.68 1.18 -4.55
C PHE A 41 -0.25 2.45 -3.78
N LEU A 42 0.97 2.50 -3.25
CA LEU A 42 1.48 3.70 -2.58
C LEU A 42 1.49 4.91 -3.52
N ARG A 43 2.04 4.74 -4.73
CA ARG A 43 2.12 5.79 -5.77
C ARG A 43 0.75 6.35 -6.13
N LYS A 44 -0.29 5.50 -6.17
CA LYS A 44 -1.67 5.95 -6.42
C LYS A 44 -2.12 7.01 -5.42
N TRP A 45 -1.78 6.85 -4.15
CA TRP A 45 -2.32 7.69 -3.07
C TRP A 45 -1.46 8.89 -2.71
N ILE A 46 -0.13 8.80 -2.86
CA ILE A 46 0.79 9.89 -2.50
C ILE A 46 1.54 10.50 -3.69
N GLY A 47 1.32 9.98 -4.90
CA GLY A 47 2.02 10.41 -6.11
C GLY A 47 3.43 9.80 -6.25
N ASP A 48 3.96 9.85 -7.46
CA ASP A 48 5.25 9.22 -7.79
C ASP A 48 6.42 9.87 -7.04
N ASP A 49 6.45 11.21 -6.95
CA ASP A 49 7.55 11.96 -6.31
C ASP A 49 7.67 11.67 -4.82
N MET A 50 6.55 11.66 -4.10
CA MET A 50 6.55 11.35 -2.67
C MET A 50 6.84 9.87 -2.43
N ALA A 51 6.27 8.97 -3.24
CA ALA A 51 6.52 7.53 -3.12
C ALA A 51 7.99 7.15 -3.37
N ASN A 52 8.73 7.92 -4.17
CA ASN A 52 10.17 7.70 -4.39
C ASN A 52 11.03 7.91 -3.13
N GLN A 53 10.50 8.58 -2.10
CA GLN A 53 11.19 8.78 -0.83
C GLN A 53 11.15 7.54 0.07
N TYR A 54 10.32 6.54 -0.26
CA TYR A 54 10.12 5.33 0.54
C TYR A 54 10.76 4.11 -0.14
N VAL A 55 11.64 3.41 0.60
CA VAL A 55 12.23 2.15 0.17
C VAL A 55 11.41 0.99 0.76
N ILE A 56 10.67 0.28 -0.10
CA ILE A 56 9.86 -0.87 0.31
C ILE A 56 10.71 -2.14 0.23
N GLY A 57 11.35 -2.48 1.35
CA GLY A 57 12.08 -3.73 1.53
C GLY A 57 11.17 -4.92 1.86
N ASN A 58 11.78 -6.10 2.01
CA ASN A 58 11.06 -7.27 2.52
C ASN A 58 10.55 -7.00 3.93
N CYS A 59 9.34 -7.49 4.24
CA CYS A 59 8.67 -7.32 5.53
C CYS A 59 8.32 -5.87 5.92
N CYS A 60 8.55 -4.89 5.05
CA CYS A 60 8.12 -3.51 5.27
C CYS A 60 6.59 -3.41 5.27
N ILE A 61 6.03 -2.61 6.19
CA ILE A 61 4.60 -2.45 6.42
C ILE A 61 4.20 -1.01 6.12
N LEU A 62 3.24 -0.83 5.22
CA LEU A 62 2.62 0.46 4.97
C LEU A 62 1.29 0.55 5.71
N LYS A 63 1.09 1.62 6.49
CA LYS A 63 -0.14 1.90 7.22
C LYS A 63 -0.97 2.92 6.47
N PHE A 64 -2.25 2.63 6.30
CA PHE A 64 -3.22 3.52 5.69
C PHE A 64 -4.48 3.59 6.55
N ILE A 65 -5.15 4.74 6.51
CA ILE A 65 -6.56 4.85 6.90
C ILE A 65 -7.42 4.93 5.64
N TYR A 66 -8.57 4.27 5.68
CA TYR A 66 -9.53 4.27 4.58
C TYR A 66 -10.79 5.02 5.00
N THR A 67 -11.28 5.90 4.12
CA THR A 67 -12.53 6.64 4.33
C THR A 67 -13.21 6.86 2.99
N HIS A 68 -14.36 6.20 2.79
CA HIS A 68 -15.26 6.38 1.63
C HIS A 68 -14.54 6.44 0.28
N GLY A 69 -13.85 5.36 -0.10
CA GLY A 69 -13.14 5.26 -1.38
C GLY A 69 -11.74 5.86 -1.41
N LYS A 70 -11.29 6.51 -0.34
CA LYS A 70 -9.96 7.16 -0.27
C LYS A 70 -9.07 6.48 0.75
N PHE A 71 -7.84 6.17 0.34
CA PHE A 71 -6.78 5.79 1.27
C PHE A 71 -5.88 6.99 1.54
N GLU A 72 -5.56 7.20 2.81
CA GLU A 72 -4.59 8.16 3.27
C GLU A 72 -3.42 7.41 3.88
N PHE A 73 -2.22 7.68 3.37
CA PHE A 73 -0.99 7.09 3.86
C PHE A 73 -0.61 7.73 5.19
N LEU A 74 -0.41 6.89 6.21
CA LEU A 74 -0.08 7.36 7.56
C LEU A 74 1.42 7.23 7.85
N ASP A 75 1.98 6.04 7.61
CA ASP A 75 3.30 5.69 8.08
C ASP A 75 3.86 4.45 7.37
N MET A 76 5.18 4.32 7.35
CA MET A 76 5.90 3.13 6.90
C MET A 76 6.75 2.59 8.06
N VAL A 77 6.54 1.31 8.39
CA VAL A 77 7.32 0.61 9.40
C VAL A 77 8.23 -0.39 8.72
N ASP A 78 9.54 -0.24 8.94
CA ASP A 78 10.52 -1.26 8.60
C ASP A 78 10.90 -2.04 9.87
N PRO A 79 10.38 -3.27 10.07
CA PRO A 79 10.66 -4.05 11.26
C PRO A 79 12.09 -4.62 11.30
N THR A 80 12.87 -4.44 10.24
CA THR A 80 14.26 -4.92 10.15
C THR A 80 15.28 -3.89 10.60
N ILE A 81 14.85 -2.63 10.76
CA ILE A 81 15.67 -1.55 11.29
C ILE A 81 15.38 -1.46 12.79
N ASP A 82 16.40 -1.75 13.60
CA ASP A 82 16.31 -1.62 15.05
C ASP A 82 16.28 -0.13 15.44
N ASP A 83 15.29 0.29 16.23
CA ASP A 83 15.13 1.68 16.70
C ASP A 83 16.32 2.14 17.58
N ALA A 84 17.21 1.22 17.97
CA ALA A 84 18.42 1.50 18.75
C ALA A 84 19.48 2.37 18.02
N ASN A 85 19.30 2.66 16.72
CA ASN A 85 20.28 3.43 15.92
C ASN A 85 19.69 4.67 15.20
N LYS A 86 18.56 5.22 15.68
CA LYS A 86 18.06 6.54 15.24
C LYS A 86 18.39 7.65 16.24
#